data_AF-A0A3N5JQL3-F1
#
_entry.id   AF-A0A3N5JQL3-F1
#
_cell.length_a   1.000
_cell.length_b   1.000
_cell.length_c   1.000
_cell.angle_alpha   90.00
_cell.angle_beta   90.00
_cell.angle_gamma   90.00
#
_symmetry.space_group_name_H-M   'P 1'
#
loop_
_entity.id
_entity.type
_entity.pdbx_description
1 polymer ?
#
loop_
_entity_poly.entity_id
_entity_poly.type
_entity_poly.pdbx_seq_one_letter_code
_entity_poly.pdbx_strand_id
1 'polypeptide(L)'
;MRLFRFLNAILCFVVISFCNAQTMEHQAFLSLRLPTGDTVAIGRADSAGTLYFSLNDFFISMRIPASVSDSTGKIEGLMAMQLVRFTDRSPFIVITERTTNTSTIYQMLENVFRKNGDYFVSANAFIPLYERLSEHRLTFNAQRTLMLIDPLRSPYSIDGIQIDKKINGTLITIKANSKLGDVESWLKPDGWLFVTIMGAKIDTDRIDATKPFGAVRKVMAFQSPASLQLTFQVTSDVVQAETVNDPTSNDIHISLRTLSTAEKEALNKKKEDSGNIVNFLVSDATNISFKEGAFDVVISFETIEHLMKY
;
A
#
# COMPACT_ATOMS: atom_id res chain seq x y z
N MET A 1 31.84 38.82 -74.65
CA MET A 1 32.47 37.85 -73.72
C MET A 1 32.39 38.19 -72.22
N ARG A 2 31.98 39.39 -71.79
CA ARG A 2 31.85 39.74 -70.35
C ARG A 2 30.49 39.40 -69.72
N LEU A 3 29.41 39.31 -70.52
CA LEU A 3 28.06 39.02 -70.02
C LEU A 3 27.86 37.55 -69.58
N PHE A 4 28.56 36.62 -70.23
CA PHE A 4 28.45 35.18 -69.94
C PHE A 4 29.15 34.76 -68.63
N ARG A 5 30.13 35.55 -68.15
CA ARG A 5 30.83 35.31 -66.88
C ARG A 5 30.01 35.74 -65.66
N PHE A 6 29.13 36.74 -65.81
CA PHE A 6 28.26 37.21 -64.73
C PHE A 6 27.09 36.24 -64.47
N LEU A 7 26.56 35.60 -65.51
CA LEU A 7 25.46 34.65 -65.37
C LEU A 7 25.88 33.36 -64.64
N ASN A 8 27.11 32.88 -64.88
CA ASN A 8 27.67 31.71 -64.17
C ASN A 8 27.97 32.01 -62.69
N ALA A 9 28.36 33.23 -62.34
CA ALA A 9 28.62 33.60 -60.94
C ALA A 9 27.31 33.66 -60.11
N ILE A 10 26.21 34.13 -60.70
CA ILE A 10 24.90 34.17 -60.04
C ILE A 10 24.31 32.75 -59.91
N LEU A 11 24.50 31.89 -60.92
CA LEU A 11 24.05 30.49 -60.86
C LEU A 11 24.81 29.70 -59.77
N CYS A 12 26.11 29.93 -59.59
CA CYS A 12 26.87 29.33 -58.48
C CYS A 12 26.43 29.84 -57.11
N PHE A 13 26.04 31.11 -56.98
CA PHE A 13 25.56 31.67 -55.70
C PHE A 13 24.20 31.10 -55.31
N VAL A 14 23.28 30.91 -56.26
CA VAL A 14 21.96 30.32 -56.02
C VAL A 14 22.09 28.82 -55.67
N VAL A 15 23.03 28.09 -56.26
CA VAL A 15 23.28 26.67 -55.92
C VAL A 15 23.95 26.52 -54.56
N ILE A 16 24.82 27.44 -54.14
CA ILE A 16 25.42 27.43 -52.79
C ILE A 16 24.40 27.81 -51.70
N SER A 17 23.46 28.73 -51.99
CA SER A 17 22.38 29.06 -51.06
C SER A 17 21.37 27.93 -50.87
N PHE A 18 21.17 27.06 -51.87
CA PHE A 18 20.34 25.85 -51.71
C PHE A 18 21.05 24.69 -51.00
N CYS A 19 22.37 24.74 -50.80
CA CYS A 19 23.13 23.70 -50.10
C CYS A 19 23.21 23.93 -48.57
N ASN A 20 22.82 25.12 -48.09
CA ASN A 20 22.83 25.48 -46.67
C ASN A 20 21.43 25.61 -46.05
N ALA A 21 20.41 25.02 -46.66
CA ALA A 21 19.20 24.69 -45.92
C ALA A 21 19.55 23.50 -45.00
N GLN A 22 20.17 23.77 -43.86
CA GLN A 22 20.13 22.83 -42.74
C GLN A 22 18.66 22.54 -42.51
N THR A 23 18.23 21.33 -42.85
CA THR A 23 16.92 20.83 -42.46
C THR A 23 16.88 20.93 -40.94
N MET A 24 16.17 21.92 -40.41
CA MET A 24 15.80 21.93 -39.01
C MET A 24 14.97 20.66 -38.83
N GLU A 25 15.57 19.61 -38.28
CA GLU A 25 14.81 18.46 -37.79
C GLU A 25 13.83 19.03 -36.77
N HIS A 26 12.55 19.05 -37.13
CA HIS A 26 11.50 19.50 -36.23
C HIS A 26 11.54 18.55 -35.02
N GLN A 27 12.02 19.05 -33.88
CA GLN A 27 12.15 18.25 -32.67
C GLN A 27 10.75 17.79 -32.27
N ALA A 28 10.49 16.49 -32.40
CA ALA A 28 9.22 15.91 -32.02
C ALA A 28 9.17 15.82 -30.49
N PHE A 29 7.97 16.05 -29.92
CA PHE A 29 7.75 15.96 -28.48
C PHE A 29 6.67 14.93 -28.16
N LEU A 30 6.76 14.37 -26.96
CA LEU A 30 5.75 13.57 -26.29
C LEU A 30 5.26 14.34 -25.07
N SER A 31 3.96 14.30 -24.80
CA SER A 31 3.39 14.92 -23.60
C SER A 31 3.51 13.97 -22.40
N LEU A 32 4.12 14.40 -21.31
CA LEU A 32 4.19 13.69 -20.04
C LEU A 32 3.30 14.39 -19.01
N ARG A 33 2.23 13.73 -18.57
CA ARG A 33 1.39 14.21 -17.47
C ARG A 33 1.91 13.70 -16.14
N LEU A 34 2.30 14.63 -15.28
CA LEU A 34 2.84 14.38 -13.95
C LEU A 34 1.71 14.12 -12.93
N PRO A 35 2.03 13.48 -11.77
CA PRO A 35 1.06 13.28 -10.70
C PRO A 35 0.47 14.59 -10.14
N THR A 36 1.18 15.72 -10.27
CA THR A 36 0.71 17.06 -9.88
C THR A 36 -0.44 17.57 -10.75
N GLY A 37 -0.69 16.91 -11.90
CA GLY A 37 -1.66 17.34 -12.91
C GLY A 37 -1.03 18.13 -14.05
N ASP A 38 0.20 18.63 -13.87
CA ASP A 38 0.95 19.36 -14.89
C ASP A 38 1.28 18.46 -16.08
N THR A 39 1.39 19.05 -17.26
CA THR A 39 1.83 18.37 -18.47
C THR A 39 3.08 19.02 -19.00
N VAL A 40 4.13 18.23 -19.22
CA VAL A 40 5.44 18.66 -19.70
C VAL A 40 5.73 18.01 -21.04
N ALA A 41 6.36 18.75 -21.95
CA ALA A 41 6.86 18.19 -23.20
C ALA A 41 8.23 17.54 -22.96
N ILE A 42 8.39 16.28 -23.34
CA ILE A 42 9.67 15.57 -23.34
C ILE A 42 10.05 15.20 -24.77
N GLY A 43 11.34 15.20 -25.08
CA GLY A 43 11.84 14.88 -26.42
C GLY A 43 11.36 13.50 -26.89
N ARG A 44 11.04 13.39 -28.17
CA ARG A 44 10.58 12.16 -28.81
C ARG A 44 11.49 11.81 -29.99
N ALA A 45 11.66 10.51 -30.20
CA ALA A 45 12.22 9.98 -31.42
C ALA A 45 11.41 8.77 -31.90
N ASP A 46 11.45 8.50 -33.20
CA ASP A 46 10.83 7.34 -33.81
C ASP A 46 11.92 6.52 -34.49
N SER A 47 11.95 5.21 -34.24
CA SER A 47 12.90 4.30 -34.88
C SER A 47 12.22 2.97 -35.14
N ALA A 48 12.23 2.53 -36.41
CA ALA A 48 11.63 1.28 -36.87
C ALA A 48 10.16 1.05 -36.41
N GLY A 49 9.37 2.13 -36.32
CA GLY A 49 7.97 2.07 -35.87
C GLY A 49 7.78 2.01 -34.36
N THR A 50 8.87 2.00 -33.58
CA THR A 50 8.84 2.13 -32.12
C THR A 50 9.02 3.59 -31.72
N LEU A 51 8.19 4.06 -30.78
CA LEU A 51 8.27 5.40 -30.23
C LEU A 51 9.17 5.41 -29.00
N TYR A 52 10.11 6.34 -28.99
CA TYR A 52 11.06 6.58 -27.91
C TYR A 52 10.84 7.96 -27.31
N PHE A 53 11.19 8.10 -26.04
CA PHE A 53 11.23 9.38 -25.35
C PHE A 53 12.60 9.66 -24.74
N SER A 54 12.92 10.94 -24.54
CA SER A 54 14.14 11.41 -23.90
C SER A 54 14.12 11.06 -22.41
N LEU A 55 14.99 10.15 -22.02
CA LEU A 55 15.19 9.75 -20.62
C LEU A 55 15.75 10.93 -19.80
N ASN A 56 16.56 11.79 -20.43
CA ASN A 56 17.08 13.01 -19.83
C ASN A 56 15.93 13.93 -19.39
N ASP A 57 15.03 14.25 -20.32
CA ASP A 57 13.86 15.12 -20.05
C ASP A 57 12.91 14.46 -19.05
N PHE A 58 12.75 13.15 -19.11
CA PHE A 58 11.97 12.39 -18.15
C PHE A 58 12.53 12.53 -16.72
N PHE A 59 13.85 12.32 -16.54
CA PHE A 59 14.47 12.49 -15.23
C PHE A 59 14.37 13.93 -14.71
N ILE A 60 14.58 14.93 -15.58
CA ILE A 60 14.41 16.34 -15.21
C ILE A 60 12.96 16.63 -14.79
N SER A 61 11.98 16.19 -15.58
CA SER A 61 10.55 16.42 -15.33
C SER A 61 10.08 15.76 -14.04
N MET A 62 10.61 14.58 -13.73
CA MET A 62 10.33 13.82 -12.53
C MET A 62 11.18 14.23 -11.31
N ARG A 63 12.10 15.19 -11.50
CA ARG A 63 13.08 15.61 -10.49
C ARG A 63 13.91 14.43 -9.95
N ILE A 64 14.19 13.45 -10.80
CA ILE A 64 15.06 12.32 -10.51
C ILE A 64 16.51 12.81 -10.63
N PRO A 65 17.33 12.73 -9.57
CA PRO A 65 18.74 13.07 -9.67
C PRO A 65 19.42 12.15 -10.69
N ALA A 66 20.05 12.73 -11.70
CA ALA A 66 20.69 11.97 -12.76
C ALA A 66 22.05 12.53 -13.14
N SER A 67 22.93 11.67 -13.64
CA SER A 67 24.23 12.04 -14.17
C SER A 67 24.48 11.37 -15.52
N VAL A 68 25.14 12.09 -16.41
CA VAL A 68 25.53 11.59 -17.74
C VAL A 68 27.04 11.48 -17.79
N SER A 69 27.53 10.33 -18.24
CA SER A 69 28.93 10.09 -18.54
C SER A 69 29.12 9.96 -20.04
N ASP A 70 29.48 11.08 -20.67
CA ASP A 70 29.68 11.15 -22.12
C ASP A 70 30.79 10.23 -22.61
N SER A 71 31.88 10.14 -21.85
CA SER A 71 33.05 9.30 -22.18
C SER A 71 32.74 7.81 -22.19
N THR A 72 31.71 7.39 -21.45
CA THR A 72 31.33 5.97 -21.34
C THR A 72 29.98 5.64 -21.97
N GLY A 73 29.28 6.63 -22.52
CA GLY A 73 27.97 6.45 -23.13
C GLY A 73 26.91 5.99 -22.13
N LYS A 74 26.93 6.53 -20.90
CA LYS A 74 26.00 6.15 -19.84
C LYS A 74 25.19 7.32 -19.31
N ILE A 75 23.98 7.01 -18.87
CA ILE A 75 23.18 7.86 -17.99
C ILE A 75 22.72 7.05 -16.79
N GLU A 76 22.77 7.66 -15.61
CA GLU A 76 22.39 7.05 -14.35
C GLU A 76 21.39 7.94 -13.63
N GLY A 77 20.23 7.38 -13.27
CA GLY A 77 19.20 8.06 -12.48
C GLY A 77 19.01 7.38 -11.12
N LEU A 78 18.82 8.18 -10.07
CA LEU A 78 18.49 7.70 -8.72
C LEU A 78 16.96 7.64 -8.55
N MET A 79 16.39 6.47 -8.79
CA MET A 79 14.96 6.22 -8.62
C MET A 79 14.71 5.55 -7.27
N ALA A 80 14.03 6.25 -6.36
CA ALA A 80 13.90 5.87 -4.95
C ALA A 80 15.29 5.60 -4.30
N MET A 81 15.56 4.37 -3.85
CA MET A 81 16.86 3.97 -3.27
C MET A 81 17.77 3.24 -4.28
N GLN A 82 17.41 3.22 -5.56
CA GLN A 82 18.07 2.43 -6.58
C GLN A 82 18.74 3.31 -7.63
N LEU A 83 20.01 3.04 -7.88
CA LEU A 83 20.75 3.66 -8.98
C LEU A 83 20.51 2.83 -10.25
N VAL A 84 19.94 3.45 -11.27
CA VAL A 84 19.54 2.77 -12.51
C VAL A 84 20.34 3.32 -13.67
N ARG A 85 21.15 2.46 -14.26
CA ARG A 85 22.13 2.80 -15.31
C ARG A 85 21.68 2.28 -16.66
N PHE A 86 21.62 3.19 -17.62
CA PHE A 86 21.34 2.93 -19.02
C PHE A 86 22.63 3.16 -19.83
N THR A 87 22.90 2.30 -20.80
CA THR A 87 24.11 2.39 -21.65
C THR A 87 23.69 2.47 -23.10
N ASP A 88 24.30 3.38 -23.86
CA ASP A 88 24.05 3.53 -25.30
C ASP A 88 24.26 2.20 -26.04
N ARG A 89 23.36 1.91 -26.97
CA ARG A 89 23.29 0.68 -27.78
C ARG A 89 23.19 -0.61 -26.96
N SER A 90 22.67 -0.55 -25.73
CA SER A 90 22.45 -1.72 -24.89
C SER A 90 20.97 -1.85 -24.50
N PRO A 91 20.40 -3.06 -24.52
CA PRO A 91 19.09 -3.34 -23.92
C PRO A 91 19.20 -3.66 -22.42
N PHE A 92 20.41 -3.81 -21.88
CA PHE A 92 20.63 -4.21 -20.49
C PHE A 92 20.76 -2.99 -19.58
N ILE A 93 19.88 -2.92 -18.59
CA ILE A 93 19.81 -1.89 -17.57
C ILE A 93 20.35 -2.46 -16.26
N VAL A 94 21.29 -1.76 -15.63
CA VAL A 94 21.86 -2.18 -14.34
C VAL A 94 21.14 -1.43 -13.24
N ILE A 95 20.55 -2.16 -12.30
CA ILE A 95 19.84 -1.63 -11.14
C ILE A 95 20.64 -1.98 -9.89
N THR A 96 21.19 -0.98 -9.21
CA THR A 96 21.98 -1.15 -7.99
C THR A 96 21.20 -0.62 -6.78
N GLU A 97 20.94 -1.49 -5.81
CA GLU A 97 20.36 -1.11 -4.51
C GLU A 97 21.42 -0.43 -3.65
N ARG A 98 21.21 0.83 -3.25
CA ARG A 98 22.26 1.61 -2.56
C ARG A 98 22.50 1.18 -1.13
N THR A 99 21.51 0.56 -0.49
CA THR A 99 21.63 0.09 0.90
C THR A 99 22.53 -1.14 1.00
N THR A 100 22.36 -2.10 0.09
CA THR A 100 23.06 -3.38 0.08
C THR A 100 24.25 -3.42 -0.88
N ASN A 101 24.36 -2.43 -1.80
CA ASN A 101 25.27 -2.42 -2.95
C ASN A 101 25.12 -3.62 -3.90
N THR A 102 23.99 -4.32 -3.86
CA THR A 102 23.72 -5.44 -4.78
C THR A 102 23.20 -4.92 -6.11
N SER A 103 23.70 -5.48 -7.22
CA SER A 103 23.26 -5.12 -8.57
C SER A 103 22.48 -6.25 -9.23
N THR A 104 21.42 -5.89 -9.93
CA THR A 104 20.64 -6.78 -10.79
C THR A 104 20.60 -6.24 -12.22
N ILE A 105 20.35 -7.11 -13.19
CA ILE A 105 20.23 -6.75 -14.60
C ILE A 105 18.77 -6.89 -15.01
N TYR A 106 18.22 -5.84 -15.62
CA TYR A 106 16.94 -5.86 -16.30
C TYR A 106 17.18 -5.75 -17.81
N GLN A 107 16.54 -6.59 -18.62
CA GLN A 107 16.65 -6.53 -20.07
C GLN A 107 15.40 -5.91 -20.67
N MET A 108 15.58 -4.80 -21.40
CA MET A 108 14.55 -4.17 -22.22
C MET A 108 14.45 -4.86 -23.59
N LEU A 109 13.30 -4.69 -24.25
CA LEU A 109 13.08 -5.25 -25.60
C LEU A 109 13.93 -4.52 -26.64
N GLU A 110 13.93 -3.19 -26.62
CA GLU A 110 14.74 -2.36 -27.51
C GLU A 110 15.98 -1.79 -26.81
N ASN A 111 17.00 -1.49 -27.61
CA ASN A 111 18.21 -0.85 -27.13
C ASN A 111 17.92 0.60 -26.72
N VAL A 112 18.58 1.04 -25.64
CA VAL A 112 18.79 2.46 -25.39
C VAL A 112 19.65 3.00 -26.54
N PHE A 113 19.33 4.18 -27.07
CA PHE A 113 20.22 4.85 -28.02
C PHE A 113 20.43 6.30 -27.65
N ARG A 114 21.57 6.83 -28.07
CA ARG A 114 21.93 8.22 -27.85
C ARG A 114 21.78 9.06 -29.13
N LYS A 115 21.10 10.21 -29.03
CA LYS A 115 20.95 11.20 -30.12
C LYS A 115 21.10 12.61 -29.56
N ASN A 116 21.95 13.43 -30.17
CA ASN A 116 22.18 14.84 -29.79
C ASN A 116 22.52 15.05 -28.30
N GLY A 117 23.20 14.08 -27.69
CA GLY A 117 23.57 14.13 -26.26
C GLY A 117 22.60 13.40 -25.33
N ASP A 118 21.33 13.27 -25.72
CA ASP A 118 20.26 12.66 -24.93
C ASP A 118 20.13 11.16 -25.16
N TYR A 119 19.67 10.46 -24.12
CA TYR A 119 19.38 9.03 -24.15
C TYR A 119 17.90 8.81 -24.39
N PHE A 120 17.59 7.91 -25.31
CA PHE A 120 16.24 7.57 -25.70
C PHE A 120 15.92 6.12 -25.36
N VAL A 121 14.74 5.91 -24.79
CA VAL A 121 14.22 4.57 -24.44
C VAL A 121 12.84 4.36 -25.02
N SER A 122 12.54 3.12 -25.42
CA SER A 122 11.23 2.73 -25.95
C SER A 122 10.14 2.97 -24.90
N ALA A 123 9.10 3.73 -25.26
CA ALA A 123 8.05 4.10 -24.34
C ALA A 123 7.35 2.88 -23.73
N ASN A 124 7.06 1.86 -24.54
CA ASN A 124 6.40 0.65 -24.08
C ASN A 124 7.32 -0.25 -23.25
N ALA A 125 8.58 -0.41 -23.66
CA ALA A 125 9.52 -1.28 -22.93
C ALA A 125 9.95 -0.68 -21.59
N PHE A 126 9.90 0.65 -21.43
CA PHE A 126 10.26 1.32 -20.19
C PHE A 126 9.20 1.21 -19.10
N ILE A 127 7.91 1.10 -19.44
CA ILE A 127 6.80 1.01 -18.47
C ILE A 127 7.02 -0.07 -17.39
N PRO A 128 7.24 -1.35 -17.72
CA PRO A 128 7.41 -2.39 -16.71
C PRO A 128 8.67 -2.20 -15.85
N LEU A 129 9.72 -1.58 -16.41
CA LEU A 129 10.89 -1.19 -15.63
C LEU A 129 10.53 -0.08 -14.62
N TYR A 130 9.84 0.97 -15.07
CA TYR A 130 9.44 2.08 -14.20
C TYR A 130 8.52 1.63 -13.07
N GLU A 131 7.51 0.81 -13.36
CA GLU A 131 6.57 0.29 -12.36
C GLU A 131 7.24 -0.63 -11.34
N ARG A 132 8.33 -1.31 -11.72
CA ARG A 132 9.15 -2.09 -10.79
C ARG A 132 9.95 -1.21 -9.83
N LEU A 133 10.36 -0.02 -10.28
CA LEU A 133 11.28 0.86 -9.57
C LEU A 133 10.58 1.98 -8.78
N SER A 134 9.30 2.23 -9.08
CA SER A 134 8.55 3.35 -8.54
C SER A 134 7.19 2.93 -7.99
N GLU A 135 6.67 3.69 -7.03
CA GLU A 135 5.31 3.56 -6.50
C GLU A 135 4.24 4.23 -7.39
N HIS A 136 4.57 4.49 -8.66
CA HIS A 136 3.66 5.05 -9.65
C HIS A 136 3.53 4.13 -10.87
N ARG A 137 2.34 4.15 -11.45
CA ARG A 137 2.02 3.49 -12.72
C ARG A 137 2.37 4.42 -13.87
N LEU A 138 3.00 3.88 -14.91
CA LEU A 138 3.28 4.63 -16.14
C LEU A 138 2.43 4.05 -17.26
N THR A 139 1.62 4.89 -17.91
CA THR A 139 0.85 4.47 -19.08
C THR A 139 1.24 5.31 -20.29
N PHE A 140 1.17 4.70 -21.48
CA PHE A 140 1.50 5.36 -22.72
C PHE A 140 0.40 5.16 -23.77
N ASN A 141 -0.02 6.25 -24.39
CA ASN A 141 -0.96 6.27 -25.50
C ASN A 141 -0.24 6.75 -26.76
N ALA A 142 0.05 5.82 -27.68
CA ALA A 142 0.78 6.10 -28.90
C ALA A 142 0.02 7.06 -29.85
N GLN A 143 -1.31 6.95 -29.92
CA GLN A 143 -2.14 7.78 -30.81
C GLN A 143 -2.17 9.24 -30.37
N ARG A 144 -2.16 9.48 -29.05
CA ARG A 144 -2.15 10.81 -28.45
C ARG A 144 -0.75 11.30 -28.10
N THR A 145 0.27 10.47 -28.31
CA THR A 145 1.66 10.76 -27.90
C THR A 145 1.73 11.27 -26.47
N LEU A 146 1.03 10.56 -25.58
CA LEU A 146 0.79 10.98 -24.20
C LEU A 146 1.22 9.88 -23.25
N MET A 147 2.09 10.23 -22.32
CA MET A 147 2.48 9.41 -21.18
C MET A 147 1.85 9.98 -19.92
N LEU A 148 1.29 9.11 -19.08
CA LEU A 148 0.60 9.49 -17.85
C LEU A 148 1.24 8.76 -16.67
N ILE A 149 1.53 9.50 -15.61
CA ILE A 149 1.99 8.95 -14.34
C ILE A 149 0.84 9.04 -13.35
N ASP A 150 0.31 7.87 -12.98
CA ASP A 150 -0.72 7.73 -11.94
C ASP A 150 -0.07 7.15 -10.67
N PRO A 151 -0.54 7.47 -9.46
CA PRO A 151 -0.14 6.71 -8.27
C PRO A 151 -0.48 5.22 -8.44
N LEU A 152 0.43 4.29 -8.10
CA LEU A 152 0.06 2.88 -7.92
C LEU A 152 -0.85 2.83 -6.69
N ARG A 153 -2.17 2.78 -6.92
CA ARG A 153 -3.10 2.51 -5.82
C ARG A 153 -2.74 1.13 -5.27
N SER A 154 -2.44 1.05 -3.98
CA SER A 154 -2.20 -0.23 -3.32
C SER A 154 -3.36 -1.19 -3.65
N PRO A 155 -3.07 -2.45 -4.01
CA PRO A 155 -4.11 -3.44 -4.34
C PRO A 155 -4.96 -3.80 -3.11
N TYR A 156 -4.52 -3.41 -1.92
CA TYR A 156 -5.20 -3.58 -0.65
C TYR A 156 -6.11 -2.39 -0.42
N SER A 157 -7.32 -2.60 0.06
CA SER A 157 -8.24 -1.54 0.44
C SER A 157 -7.93 -0.96 1.83
N ILE A 158 -7.13 -1.68 2.62
CA ILE A 158 -6.72 -1.34 3.97
C ILE A 158 -5.19 -1.21 4.01
N ASP A 159 -4.72 -0.11 4.58
CA ASP A 159 -3.30 0.24 4.70
C ASP A 159 -2.73 -0.11 6.09
N GLY A 160 -3.59 -0.21 7.11
CA GLY A 160 -3.12 -0.63 8.43
C GLY A 160 -4.17 -0.56 9.53
N ILE A 161 -3.73 -0.90 10.74
CA ILE A 161 -4.51 -0.83 11.97
C ILE A 161 -3.74 0.00 12.98
N GLN A 162 -4.39 1.04 13.50
CA GLN A 162 -3.88 1.88 14.58
C GLN A 162 -4.67 1.59 15.86
N ILE A 163 -4.00 1.49 17.00
CA ILE A 163 -4.62 1.18 18.29
C ILE A 163 -4.20 2.24 19.30
N ASP A 164 -5.16 3.03 19.77
CA ASP A 164 -4.94 4.14 20.70
C ASP A 164 -5.65 3.90 22.03
N LYS A 165 -4.93 4.07 23.14
CA LYS A 165 -5.54 4.05 24.47
C LYS A 165 -6.28 5.37 24.72
N LYS A 166 -7.52 5.28 25.21
CA LYS A 166 -8.35 6.41 25.66
C LYS A 166 -8.65 6.25 27.16
N ILE A 167 -9.23 7.28 27.78
CA ILE A 167 -9.51 7.28 29.22
C ILE A 167 -10.48 6.14 29.60
N ASN A 168 -11.51 5.92 28.78
CA ASN A 168 -12.57 4.94 29.05
C ASN A 168 -12.44 3.65 28.22
N GLY A 169 -11.26 3.39 27.63
CA GLY A 169 -11.06 2.19 26.82
C GLY A 169 -9.99 2.33 25.74
N THR A 170 -10.25 1.73 24.58
CA THR A 170 -9.31 1.70 23.45
C THR A 170 -10.05 1.99 22.15
N LEU A 171 -9.45 2.81 21.29
CA LEU A 171 -9.94 3.07 19.93
C LEU A 171 -9.05 2.29 18.96
N ILE A 172 -9.66 1.45 18.13
CA ILE A 172 -9.01 0.81 16.99
C ILE A 172 -9.45 1.56 15.74
N THR A 173 -8.49 2.01 14.93
CA THR A 173 -8.75 2.65 13.65
C THR A 173 -8.19 1.76 12.54
N ILE A 174 -9.07 1.25 11.70
CA ILE A 174 -8.71 0.52 10.48
C ILE A 174 -8.55 1.57 9.37
N LYS A 175 -7.31 1.75 8.92
CA LYS A 175 -6.93 2.76 7.93
C LYS A 175 -7.24 2.28 6.53
N ALA A 176 -8.11 2.99 5.81
CA ALA A 176 -8.53 2.60 4.46
C ALA A 176 -7.94 3.53 3.40
N ASN A 177 -7.56 2.98 2.25
CA ASN A 177 -7.11 3.76 1.09
C ASN A 177 -8.18 3.82 -0.02
N SER A 178 -9.33 3.20 0.22
CA SER A 178 -10.47 3.16 -0.68
C SER A 178 -11.75 2.97 0.14
N LYS A 179 -12.90 3.31 -0.45
CA LYS A 179 -14.20 3.10 0.19
C LYS A 179 -14.41 1.61 0.49
N LEU A 180 -14.70 1.29 1.75
CA LEU A 180 -14.98 -0.07 2.20
C LEU A 180 -16.46 -0.42 2.00
N GLY A 181 -16.74 -1.72 1.87
CA GLY A 181 -18.10 -2.25 1.83
C GLY A 181 -18.74 -2.28 3.22
N ASP A 182 -19.83 -3.05 3.33
CA ASP A 182 -20.52 -3.23 4.61
C ASP A 182 -19.60 -3.87 5.66
N VAL A 183 -19.78 -3.43 6.90
CA VAL A 183 -18.96 -3.83 8.05
C VAL A 183 -19.87 -4.43 9.11
N GLU A 184 -19.54 -5.64 9.55
CA GLU A 184 -20.20 -6.30 10.66
C GLU A 184 -19.18 -6.57 11.76
N SER A 185 -19.59 -6.38 13.02
CA SER A 185 -18.73 -6.65 14.17
C SER A 185 -19.45 -7.40 15.26
N TRP A 186 -18.77 -8.37 15.89
CA TRP A 186 -19.31 -9.14 16.99
C TRP A 186 -18.27 -9.41 18.06
N LEU A 187 -18.53 -8.91 19.27
CA LEU A 187 -17.76 -9.23 20.47
C LEU A 187 -18.35 -10.46 21.14
N LYS A 188 -17.57 -11.53 21.23
CA LYS A 188 -17.93 -12.72 22.00
C LYS A 188 -17.64 -12.53 23.50
N PRO A 189 -18.40 -13.22 24.39
CA PRO A 189 -18.14 -13.19 25.83
C PRO A 189 -16.75 -13.71 26.25
N ASP A 190 -16.09 -14.49 25.40
CA ASP A 190 -14.75 -15.04 25.63
C ASP A 190 -13.61 -14.05 25.31
N GLY A 191 -13.93 -12.82 24.91
CA GLY A 191 -12.95 -11.77 24.61
C GLY A 191 -12.44 -11.77 23.18
N TRP A 192 -13.09 -12.48 22.26
CA TRP A 192 -12.80 -12.36 20.82
C TRP A 192 -13.76 -11.41 20.13
N LEU A 193 -13.21 -10.35 19.52
CA LEU A 193 -13.94 -9.44 18.65
C LEU A 193 -13.65 -9.78 17.19
N PHE A 194 -14.70 -10.10 16.45
CA PHE A 194 -14.66 -10.35 15.02
C PHE A 194 -15.18 -9.13 14.27
N VAL A 195 -14.49 -8.71 13.23
CA VAL A 195 -14.89 -7.60 12.35
C VAL A 195 -14.75 -8.06 10.91
N THR A 196 -15.87 -8.16 10.21
CA THR A 196 -15.94 -8.60 8.82
C THR A 196 -16.23 -7.41 7.92
N ILE A 197 -15.40 -7.21 6.90
CA ILE A 197 -15.51 -6.08 5.95
C ILE A 197 -15.69 -6.66 4.55
N MET A 198 -16.79 -6.32 3.90
CA MET A 198 -17.13 -6.81 2.56
C MET A 198 -16.24 -6.20 1.48
N GLY A 199 -15.72 -7.05 0.59
CA GLY A 199 -14.89 -6.65 -0.55
C GLY A 199 -13.51 -6.10 -0.19
N ALA A 200 -13.16 -6.06 1.09
CA ALA A 200 -11.88 -5.51 1.53
C ALA A 200 -10.71 -6.48 1.28
N LYS A 201 -9.55 -5.89 1.02
CA LYS A 201 -8.27 -6.58 0.81
C LYS A 201 -7.20 -6.01 1.70
N ILE A 202 -6.37 -6.87 2.27
CA ILE A 202 -5.25 -6.47 3.13
C ILE A 202 -4.01 -7.30 2.86
N ASP A 203 -2.86 -6.71 3.15
CA ASP A 203 -1.60 -7.44 3.29
C ASP A 203 -1.60 -8.12 4.67
N THR A 204 -1.89 -9.42 4.71
CA THR A 204 -2.03 -10.17 5.97
C THR A 204 -0.71 -10.24 6.74
N ASP A 205 0.42 -10.33 6.03
CA ASP A 205 1.75 -10.47 6.64
C ASP A 205 2.11 -9.19 7.43
N ARG A 206 1.74 -8.03 6.88
CA ARG A 206 1.94 -6.73 7.54
C ARG A 206 1.05 -6.56 8.78
N ILE A 207 -0.15 -7.15 8.80
CA ILE A 207 -1.07 -7.03 9.94
C ILE A 207 -0.69 -7.94 11.10
N ASP A 208 -0.24 -9.16 10.83
CA ASP A 208 0.20 -10.07 11.89
C ASP A 208 1.40 -9.51 12.68
N ALA A 209 2.15 -8.56 12.09
CA ALA A 209 3.21 -7.81 12.74
C ALA A 209 2.73 -6.61 13.61
N THR A 210 1.43 -6.31 13.63
CA THR A 210 0.86 -5.17 14.38
C THR A 210 1.03 -5.39 15.88
N LYS A 211 1.69 -4.45 16.56
CA LYS A 211 1.93 -4.53 18.01
C LYS A 211 0.61 -4.29 18.78
N PRO A 212 0.15 -5.24 19.61
CA PRO A 212 -1.00 -5.03 20.47
C PRO A 212 -0.78 -3.87 21.44
N PHE A 213 -1.83 -3.08 21.71
CA PHE A 213 -1.80 -1.96 22.64
C PHE A 213 -3.14 -1.79 23.36
N GLY A 214 -3.13 -1.15 24.53
CA GLY A 214 -4.34 -0.89 25.32
C GLY A 214 -5.06 -2.19 25.74
N ALA A 215 -6.35 -2.28 25.40
CA ALA A 215 -7.20 -3.45 25.66
C ALA A 215 -6.99 -4.61 24.65
N VAL A 216 -6.24 -4.39 23.57
CA VAL A 216 -5.98 -5.42 22.56
C VAL A 216 -4.77 -6.26 22.96
N ARG A 217 -4.86 -7.58 22.78
CA ARG A 217 -3.83 -8.58 23.11
C ARG A 217 -3.29 -9.28 21.88
N LYS A 218 -4.10 -9.42 20.83
CA LYS A 218 -3.72 -10.02 19.56
C LYS A 218 -4.57 -9.44 18.44
N VAL A 219 -3.98 -9.34 17.26
CA VAL A 219 -4.66 -9.01 16.00
C VAL A 219 -4.37 -10.13 15.02
N MET A 220 -5.37 -10.57 14.26
CA MET A 220 -5.25 -11.56 13.20
C MET A 220 -6.09 -11.13 12.00
N ALA A 221 -5.60 -11.41 10.79
CA ALA A 221 -6.33 -11.14 9.56
C ALA A 221 -6.58 -12.43 8.77
N PHE A 222 -7.81 -12.62 8.30
CA PHE A 222 -8.20 -13.74 7.45
C PHE A 222 -8.83 -13.20 6.17
N GLN A 223 -8.12 -13.35 5.06
CA GLN A 223 -8.59 -12.94 3.74
C GLN A 223 -9.39 -14.06 3.08
N SER A 224 -10.60 -13.74 2.62
CA SER A 224 -11.39 -14.57 1.70
C SER A 224 -11.56 -13.87 0.34
N PRO A 225 -12.07 -14.55 -0.70
CA PRO A 225 -12.36 -13.92 -1.99
C PRO A 225 -13.41 -12.79 -1.92
N ALA A 226 -14.35 -12.86 -0.97
CA ALA A 226 -15.48 -11.94 -0.86
C ALA A 226 -15.34 -10.95 0.30
N SER A 227 -14.47 -11.22 1.27
CA SER A 227 -14.41 -10.49 2.54
C SER A 227 -13.03 -10.53 3.16
N LEU A 228 -12.81 -9.58 4.06
CA LEU A 228 -11.74 -9.63 5.05
C LEU A 228 -12.34 -9.78 6.43
N GLN A 229 -11.82 -10.70 7.24
CA GLN A 229 -12.13 -10.80 8.65
C GLN A 229 -10.92 -10.42 9.49
N LEU A 230 -11.06 -9.37 10.30
CA LEU A 230 -10.12 -8.98 11.33
C LEU A 230 -10.60 -9.52 12.67
N THR A 231 -9.70 -10.17 13.40
CA THR A 231 -10.01 -10.77 14.70
C THR A 231 -9.09 -10.19 15.76
N PHE A 232 -9.68 -9.65 16.83
CA PHE A 232 -8.98 -9.03 17.94
C PHE A 232 -9.22 -9.85 19.21
N GLN A 233 -8.16 -10.29 19.86
CA GLN A 233 -8.26 -10.75 21.24
C GLN A 233 -8.21 -9.54 22.15
N VAL A 234 -9.24 -9.33 22.97
CA VAL A 234 -9.34 -8.21 23.89
C VAL A 234 -9.25 -8.65 25.36
N THR A 235 -9.05 -7.71 26.26
CA THR A 235 -9.04 -7.97 27.69
C THR A 235 -10.43 -8.27 28.24
N SER A 236 -10.49 -9.03 29.33
CA SER A 236 -11.73 -9.42 30.00
C SER A 236 -12.51 -8.27 30.64
N ASP A 237 -11.92 -7.08 30.74
CA ASP A 237 -12.59 -5.87 31.21
C ASP A 237 -13.28 -5.08 30.09
N VAL A 238 -13.16 -5.50 28.82
CA VAL A 238 -13.96 -4.95 27.72
C VAL A 238 -15.38 -5.49 27.81
N VAL A 239 -16.34 -4.57 27.90
CA VAL A 239 -17.77 -4.91 28.05
C VAL A 239 -18.58 -4.63 26.79
N GLN A 240 -18.06 -3.79 25.90
CA GLN A 240 -18.77 -3.37 24.71
C GLN A 240 -17.77 -2.99 23.61
N ALA A 241 -18.13 -3.32 22.37
CA ALA A 241 -17.46 -2.85 21.16
C ALA A 241 -18.49 -2.18 20.26
N GLU A 242 -18.16 -1.01 19.72
CA GLU A 242 -19.00 -0.28 18.76
C GLU A 242 -18.17 0.03 17.52
N THR A 243 -18.72 -0.28 16.34
CA THR A 243 -18.04 -0.11 15.05
C THR A 243 -18.76 0.95 14.23
N VAL A 244 -18.02 1.95 13.74
CA VAL A 244 -18.55 3.07 12.98
C VAL A 244 -17.67 3.33 11.76
N ASN A 245 -18.29 3.51 10.60
CA ASN A 245 -17.59 4.00 9.41
C ASN A 245 -17.42 5.51 9.50
N ASP A 246 -16.20 6.01 9.33
CA ASP A 246 -15.94 7.44 9.26
C ASP A 246 -16.37 7.96 7.87
N PRO A 247 -17.39 8.83 7.79
CA PRO A 247 -17.90 9.33 6.52
C PRO A 247 -16.90 10.25 5.78
N THR A 248 -15.84 10.71 6.45
CA THR A 248 -14.87 11.67 5.91
C THR A 248 -13.56 11.03 5.46
N SER A 249 -13.14 9.93 6.07
CA SER A 249 -11.80 9.34 5.87
C SER A 249 -11.79 7.95 5.22
N ASN A 250 -12.95 7.34 4.98
CA ASN A 250 -13.12 5.91 4.61
C ASN A 250 -12.63 4.93 5.70
N ASP A 251 -12.12 5.41 6.83
CA ASP A 251 -11.65 4.58 7.92
C ASP A 251 -12.82 3.93 8.67
N ILE A 252 -12.52 2.83 9.37
CA ILE A 252 -13.45 2.24 10.34
C ILE A 252 -12.91 2.48 11.73
N HIS A 253 -13.76 3.01 12.61
CA HIS A 253 -13.47 3.21 14.01
C HIS A 253 -14.18 2.17 14.85
N ILE A 254 -13.44 1.48 15.70
CA ILE A 254 -13.97 0.52 16.65
C ILE A 254 -13.61 1.00 18.06
N SER A 255 -14.64 1.34 18.84
CA SER A 255 -14.50 1.79 20.22
C SER A 255 -14.72 0.61 21.16
N LEU A 256 -13.70 0.27 21.94
CA LEU A 256 -13.79 -0.71 23.01
C LEU A 256 -13.98 0.01 24.33
N ARG A 257 -15.12 -0.20 24.99
CA ARG A 257 -15.36 0.31 26.34
C ARG A 257 -14.86 -0.70 27.37
N THR A 258 -14.03 -0.23 28.29
CA THR A 258 -13.56 -1.03 29.44
C THR A 258 -14.26 -0.62 30.73
N LEU A 259 -14.38 -1.55 31.68
CA LEU A 259 -14.81 -1.24 33.04
C LEU A 259 -13.87 -0.25 33.72
N SER A 260 -14.45 0.73 34.40
CA SER A 260 -13.74 1.59 35.36
C SER A 260 -13.26 0.80 36.57
N THR A 261 -12.34 1.38 37.34
CA THR A 261 -11.83 0.76 38.58
C THR A 261 -12.97 0.44 39.56
N ALA A 262 -13.91 1.37 39.76
CA ALA A 262 -15.04 1.17 40.66
C ALA A 262 -15.96 0.03 40.19
N GLU A 263 -16.22 -0.08 38.88
CA GLU A 263 -17.01 -1.19 38.33
C GLU A 263 -16.29 -2.54 38.49
N LYS A 264 -14.96 -2.57 38.35
CA LYS A 264 -14.14 -3.78 38.58
C LYS A 264 -14.21 -4.23 40.03
N GLU A 265 -14.08 -3.29 40.97
CA GLU A 265 -14.18 -3.57 42.42
C GLU A 265 -15.56 -4.11 42.79
N ALA A 266 -16.63 -3.50 42.28
CA ALA A 266 -18.00 -3.96 42.51
C ALA A 266 -18.23 -5.37 41.95
N LEU A 267 -17.68 -5.68 40.77
CA LEU A 267 -17.79 -7.00 40.15
C LEU A 267 -17.04 -8.07 40.95
N ASN A 268 -15.84 -7.74 41.45
CA ASN A 268 -15.06 -8.65 42.29
C ASN A 268 -15.77 -8.93 43.61
N LYS A 269 -16.33 -7.90 44.26
CA LYS A 269 -17.08 -8.05 45.50
C LYS A 269 -18.30 -8.95 45.33
N LYS A 270 -19.04 -8.77 44.23
CA LYS A 270 -20.20 -9.64 43.89
C LYS A 270 -19.77 -11.10 43.65
N LYS A 271 -18.61 -11.34 43.04
CA LYS A 271 -18.07 -12.69 42.84
C LYS A 271 -17.62 -13.34 44.16
N GLU A 272 -16.99 -12.56 45.04
CA GLU A 272 -16.63 -13.01 46.39
C GLU A 272 -17.87 -13.37 47.21
N ASP A 273 -18.91 -12.51 47.18
CA ASP A 273 -20.17 -12.77 47.88
C ASP A 273 -20.86 -14.03 47.35
N SER A 274 -20.96 -14.21 46.02
CA SER A 274 -21.51 -15.43 45.43
C SER A 274 -20.69 -16.69 45.75
N GLY A 275 -19.35 -16.60 45.71
CA GLY A 275 -18.46 -17.71 46.06
C GLY A 275 -18.58 -18.09 47.54
N ASN A 276 -18.75 -17.10 48.43
CA ASN A 276 -18.98 -17.33 49.85
C ASN A 276 -20.34 -17.98 50.11
N ILE A 277 -21.40 -17.61 49.36
CA ILE A 277 -22.71 -18.25 49.46
C ILE A 277 -22.63 -19.73 49.03
N VAL A 278 -21.95 -20.02 47.92
CA VAL A 278 -21.76 -21.41 47.45
C VAL A 278 -20.97 -22.22 48.48
N ASN A 279 -19.87 -21.68 49.01
CA ASN A 279 -19.09 -22.34 50.04
C ASN A 279 -19.90 -22.57 51.34
N PHE A 280 -20.72 -21.60 51.75
CA PHE A 280 -21.62 -21.73 52.89
C PHE A 280 -22.63 -22.86 52.68
N LEU A 281 -23.30 -22.91 51.53
CA LEU A 281 -24.27 -23.96 51.19
C LEU A 281 -23.63 -25.36 51.13
N VAL A 282 -22.40 -25.47 50.60
CA VAL A 282 -21.65 -26.73 50.58
C VAL A 282 -21.24 -27.17 51.99
N SER A 283 -20.86 -26.22 52.86
CA SER A 283 -20.49 -26.50 54.25
C SER A 283 -21.67 -26.90 55.13
N ASP A 284 -22.85 -26.31 54.89
CA ASP A 284 -24.09 -26.69 55.59
C ASP A 284 -24.60 -28.06 55.13
N ALA A 285 -24.47 -28.39 53.84
CA ALA A 285 -24.83 -29.71 53.32
C ALA A 285 -23.96 -30.86 53.87
N THR A 286 -22.72 -30.58 54.30
CA THR A 286 -21.81 -31.59 54.88
C THR A 286 -22.02 -31.81 56.39
N ASN A 287 -22.80 -30.98 57.08
CA ASN A 287 -23.10 -31.10 58.52
C ASN A 287 -24.46 -31.73 58.84
N ILE A 288 -25.22 -32.18 57.86
CA ILE A 288 -26.50 -32.87 58.10
C ILE A 288 -26.24 -34.37 58.31
N SER A 289 -25.95 -34.79 59.55
CA SER A 289 -26.02 -36.20 59.94
C SER A 289 -27.50 -36.59 60.12
N PHE A 290 -28.06 -37.32 59.16
CA PHE A 290 -29.40 -37.87 59.28
C PHE A 290 -29.42 -39.04 60.28
N LYS A 291 -30.21 -38.89 61.36
CA LYS A 291 -30.71 -40.05 62.13
C LYS A 291 -31.78 -40.74 61.28
N GLU A 292 -31.65 -42.06 61.14
CA GLU A 292 -32.51 -42.95 60.35
C GLU A 292 -34.01 -42.69 60.57
N GLY A 293 -34.76 -42.52 59.47
CA GLY A 293 -36.22 -42.51 59.48
C GLY A 293 -36.87 -41.76 58.32
N ALA A 294 -36.95 -42.42 57.16
CA ALA A 294 -37.89 -42.18 56.05
C ALA A 294 -37.91 -40.78 55.38
N PHE A 295 -37.16 -40.66 54.28
CA PHE A 295 -37.52 -40.15 52.93
C PHE A 295 -36.22 -39.67 52.25
N ASP A 296 -35.75 -40.43 51.27
CA ASP A 296 -34.57 -40.09 50.48
C ASP A 296 -34.87 -38.88 49.58
N VAL A 297 -34.29 -37.72 49.90
CA VAL A 297 -34.10 -36.64 48.93
C VAL A 297 -32.65 -36.70 48.47
N VAL A 298 -32.43 -37.39 47.34
CA VAL A 298 -31.15 -37.40 46.65
C VAL A 298 -31.01 -36.08 45.88
N ILE A 299 -30.26 -35.12 46.42
CA ILE A 299 -29.79 -33.99 45.60
C ILE A 299 -28.59 -34.52 44.80
N SER A 300 -28.80 -34.80 43.51
CA SER A 300 -27.71 -35.24 42.64
C SER A 300 -26.74 -34.08 42.36
N PHE A 301 -25.45 -34.41 42.30
CA PHE A 301 -24.35 -33.47 42.00
C PHE A 301 -24.57 -32.69 40.68
N GLU A 302 -25.36 -33.21 39.74
CA GLU A 302 -25.71 -32.53 38.47
C GLU A 302 -26.52 -31.24 38.68
N THR A 303 -27.29 -31.13 39.76
CA THR A 303 -28.11 -29.95 40.02
C THR A 303 -27.26 -28.73 40.44
N ILE A 304 -26.11 -28.98 41.06
CA ILE A 304 -25.17 -27.94 41.51
C ILE A 304 -24.33 -27.43 40.32
N GLU A 305 -23.93 -28.30 39.39
CA GLU A 305 -23.22 -27.86 38.18
C GLU A 305 -24.06 -26.94 37.29
N HIS A 306 -25.39 -27.13 37.26
CA HIS A 306 -26.26 -26.27 36.45
C HIS A 306 -26.39 -24.85 37.02
N LEU A 307 -26.30 -24.70 38.35
CA LEU A 307 -26.28 -23.40 39.03
C LEU A 307 -24.92 -22.68 38.93
N MET A 308 -23.83 -23.40 38.67
CA MET A 308 -22.46 -22.84 38.54
C MET A 308 -22.15 -22.29 37.12
N LYS A 309 -23.08 -22.40 36.16
CA LYS A 309 -22.90 -21.95 34.77
C LYS A 309 -23.57 -20.60 34.43
N TYR A 310 -24.10 -19.86 35.41
CA TYR A 310 -24.69 -18.53 35.22
C TYR A 310 -24.06 -17.46 36.12
#